data_AF-A0A1A8QK88-F1
#
_entry.id   AF-A0A1A8QK88-F1
#
_cell.length_a   1.000
_cell.length_b   1.000
_cell.length_c   1.000
_cell.angle_alpha   90.00
_cell.angle_beta   90.00
_cell.angle_gamma   90.00
#
_symmetry.space_group_name_H-M   'P 1'
#
loop_
_entity.id
_entity.type
_entity.pdbx_description
1 polymer ?
#
loop_
_entity_poly.entity_id
_entity_poly.type
_entity_poly.pdbx_seq_one_letter_code
_entity_poly.pdbx_strand_id
1 'polypeptide(L)'
;MRGHLLKPLLSLMFVGSLLTMLIWYTLDNNNVEPNPQQTKTEPQSSASCKDCREDIKKALELYSQTWKKQEDSYQNFRSLLNRKCKCFDKAIITQKNTPLGSKLVYDGERKRTLQVNQEIFNTFPKGYPFSNKTLHTCAVVGNGGILANSSCGKMIDSAEFVIRCNLPPLSNGYEKHVGIKTHLVTANPSILMEKYAALMARRRPFVENLRSYGDSMLLLPAFSYGRNTPVSLRVFYTLEDFESPIQSIFFNPAYLRNLAFFWRSQGLKAVRLSTGIIVTSLALEICENVHLYGFWPFGVHPYSSQDLTNHYYDDRKTKIKFHAMPDEFNLLLNLHSQGVLKMHLGDCEPDEKRFHRSD
;
A
#
# COMPACT_ATOMS: atom_id res chain seq x y z
N MET A 1 31.89 -69.39 33.95
CA MET A 1 32.56 -68.07 34.03
C MET A 1 31.50 -66.97 33.93
N ARG A 2 31.63 -65.94 34.80
CA ARG A 2 30.90 -64.65 34.97
C ARG A 2 30.03 -64.16 33.80
N GLY A 3 28.92 -63.44 33.97
CA GLY A 3 28.35 -62.77 35.16
C GLY A 3 27.14 -61.88 34.77
N HIS A 4 26.34 -61.55 35.78
CA HIS A 4 25.18 -60.64 35.77
C HIS A 4 25.52 -59.22 35.27
N LEU A 5 24.53 -58.53 34.66
CA LEU A 5 23.95 -57.27 35.18
C LEU A 5 22.85 -56.75 34.25
N LEU A 6 21.59 -56.96 34.64
CA LEU A 6 20.43 -56.27 34.11
C LEU A 6 20.18 -55.03 35.00
N LYS A 7 19.96 -53.86 34.35
CA LYS A 7 19.56 -52.54 34.88
C LYS A 7 20.72 -51.64 35.36
N PRO A 8 20.74 -50.35 34.96
CA PRO A 8 19.58 -49.45 34.96
C PRO A 8 19.40 -48.65 33.66
N LEU A 9 18.47 -49.07 32.79
CA LEU A 9 17.97 -48.21 31.69
C LEU A 9 16.58 -47.61 32.00
N LEU A 10 15.88 -48.08 33.02
CA LEU A 10 14.53 -47.61 33.36
C LEU A 10 14.49 -46.33 34.23
N SER A 11 15.60 -45.93 34.86
CA SER A 11 15.63 -44.71 35.68
C SER A 11 15.69 -43.43 34.83
N LEU A 12 16.35 -43.47 33.66
CA LEU A 12 16.46 -42.28 32.80
C LEU A 12 15.15 -41.89 32.10
N MET A 13 14.24 -42.84 31.84
CA MET A 13 12.99 -42.54 31.15
C MET A 13 11.96 -41.80 32.01
N PHE A 14 11.96 -42.01 33.32
CA PHE A 14 11.02 -41.30 34.21
C PHE A 14 11.46 -39.86 34.49
N VAL A 15 12.76 -39.61 34.64
CA VAL A 15 13.29 -38.24 34.87
C VAL A 15 13.10 -37.35 33.63
N GLY A 16 13.22 -37.92 32.43
CA GLY A 16 12.95 -37.19 31.18
C GLY A 16 11.49 -36.75 31.02
N SER A 17 10.52 -37.57 31.46
CA SER A 17 9.09 -37.24 31.36
C SER A 17 8.63 -36.19 32.39
N LEU A 18 9.27 -36.16 33.56
CA LEU A 18 8.98 -35.16 34.60
C LEU A 18 9.57 -33.80 34.24
N LEU A 19 10.75 -33.75 33.60
CA LEU A 19 11.31 -32.49 33.11
C LEU A 19 10.47 -31.88 31.99
N THR A 20 9.92 -32.69 31.07
CA THR A 20 9.06 -32.17 29.99
C THR A 20 7.69 -31.71 30.52
N MET A 21 7.12 -32.38 31.53
CA MET A 21 5.90 -31.94 32.21
C MET A 21 6.12 -30.66 33.03
N LEU A 22 7.26 -30.50 33.71
CA LEU A 22 7.60 -29.25 34.43
C LEU A 22 7.89 -28.09 33.47
N ILE A 23 8.51 -28.36 32.32
CA ILE A 23 8.72 -27.35 31.26
C ILE A 23 7.38 -26.97 30.62
N TRP A 24 6.47 -27.92 30.38
CA TRP A 24 5.11 -27.62 29.94
C TRP A 24 4.32 -26.84 30.99
N TYR A 25 4.34 -27.23 32.27
CA TYR A 25 3.62 -26.54 33.34
C TYR A 25 4.16 -25.12 33.61
N THR A 26 5.45 -24.87 33.34
CA THR A 26 6.05 -23.53 33.44
C THR A 26 5.89 -22.69 32.17
N LEU A 27 5.71 -23.30 30.99
CA LEU A 27 5.46 -22.60 29.73
C LEU A 27 3.96 -22.33 29.46
N ASP A 28 3.07 -23.17 29.98
CA ASP A 28 1.60 -23.09 29.81
C ASP A 28 0.92 -22.18 30.85
N ASN A 29 1.67 -21.73 31.86
CA ASN A 29 1.21 -20.71 32.82
C ASN A 29 1.35 -19.26 32.33
N ASN A 30 1.74 -19.04 31.07
CA ASN A 30 1.60 -17.74 30.43
C ASN A 30 0.22 -17.60 29.79
N ASN A 31 -0.82 -17.73 30.61
CA ASN A 31 -2.16 -17.27 30.28
C ASN A 31 -2.10 -15.75 30.13
N VAL A 32 -2.09 -15.28 28.87
CA VAL A 32 -2.37 -13.89 28.55
C VAL A 32 -3.88 -13.69 28.72
N GLU A 33 -4.30 -13.40 29.96
CA GLU A 33 -5.57 -12.73 30.18
C GLU A 33 -5.51 -11.31 29.59
N PRO A 34 -6.58 -10.82 28.93
CA PRO A 34 -6.59 -9.49 28.37
C PRO A 34 -6.66 -8.47 29.51
N ASN A 35 -5.54 -7.83 29.81
CA ASN A 35 -5.52 -6.74 30.79
C ASN A 35 -6.41 -5.57 30.29
N PRO A 36 -7.52 -5.23 30.97
CA PRO A 36 -8.25 -4.00 30.72
C PRO A 36 -7.47 -2.85 31.34
N GLN A 37 -7.42 -1.72 30.62
CA GLN A 37 -6.78 -0.46 31.04
C GLN A 37 -5.26 -0.44 30.93
N GLN A 38 -4.77 -0.10 29.73
CA GLN A 38 -3.55 0.69 29.62
C GLN A 38 -3.83 2.07 30.22
N THR A 39 -3.22 2.32 31.37
CA THR A 39 -3.00 3.65 31.95
C THR A 39 -2.49 4.60 30.87
N LYS A 40 -3.17 5.74 30.74
CA LYS A 40 -2.79 6.88 29.89
C LYS A 40 -1.39 7.34 30.27
N THR A 41 -0.39 6.88 29.54
CA THR A 41 0.89 7.59 29.47
C THR A 41 0.63 8.82 28.62
N GLU A 42 0.79 10.00 29.23
CA GLU A 42 0.71 11.28 28.51
C GLU A 42 1.57 11.23 27.24
N PRO A 43 1.08 11.70 26.09
CA PRO A 43 1.89 11.79 24.90
C PRO A 43 3.05 12.72 25.17
N GLN A 44 4.29 12.20 25.07
CA GLN A 44 5.45 13.06 24.94
C GLN A 44 5.20 14.02 23.78
N SER A 45 5.23 15.31 24.11
CA SER A 45 4.85 16.39 23.23
C SER A 45 5.69 16.41 21.95
N SER A 46 4.98 16.74 20.87
CA SER A 46 5.43 17.02 19.51
C SER A 46 6.89 17.49 19.35
N ALA A 47 7.70 16.66 18.72
CA ALA A 47 8.70 17.11 17.74
C ALA A 47 8.33 16.40 16.43
N SER A 48 7.82 17.00 15.36
CA SER A 48 7.98 18.34 14.81
C SER A 48 6.77 18.69 13.92
N CYS A 49 6.02 19.75 14.25
CA CYS A 49 5.13 20.46 13.32
C CYS A 49 5.06 21.96 13.69
N LYS A 50 6.08 22.50 14.37
CA LYS A 50 6.16 23.95 14.60
C LYS A 50 6.41 24.72 13.30
N ASP A 51 6.96 24.06 12.28
CA ASP A 51 7.39 24.65 11.00
C ASP A 51 6.50 24.24 9.80
N CYS A 52 5.54 23.33 10.00
CA CYS A 52 4.68 22.83 8.92
C CYS A 52 3.55 23.81 8.54
N ARG A 53 3.29 24.83 9.37
CA ARG A 53 2.17 25.76 9.20
C ARG A 53 2.33 26.63 7.96
N GLU A 54 3.53 27.12 7.70
CA GLU A 54 3.82 27.91 6.49
C GLU A 54 3.71 27.05 5.22
N ASP A 55 4.17 25.80 5.28
CA ASP A 55 4.02 24.86 4.16
C ASP A 55 2.56 24.52 3.88
N ILE A 56 1.76 24.28 4.92
CA ILE A 56 0.31 24.08 4.81
C ILE A 56 -0.35 25.32 4.22
N LYS A 57 0.01 26.52 4.68
CA LYS A 57 -0.55 27.77 4.17
C LYS A 57 -0.25 27.94 2.68
N LYS A 58 1.00 27.76 2.25
CA LYS A 58 1.40 27.79 0.83
C LYS A 58 0.67 26.74 0.00
N ALA A 59 0.52 25.52 0.54
CA ALA A 59 -0.25 24.48 -0.12
C ALA A 59 -1.72 24.88 -0.31
N LEU A 60 -2.33 25.50 0.69
CA LEU A 60 -3.72 25.96 0.61
C LEU A 60 -3.91 27.19 -0.30
N GLU A 61 -2.88 28.05 -0.44
CA GLU A 61 -2.88 29.14 -1.44
C GLU A 61 -2.89 28.60 -2.87
N LEU A 62 -2.21 27.48 -3.13
CA LEU A 62 -2.22 26.79 -4.43
C LEU A 62 -3.45 25.91 -4.64
N TYR A 63 -4.12 25.51 -3.56
CA TYR A 63 -5.29 24.63 -3.61
C TYR A 63 -6.53 25.42 -4.04
N SER A 64 -7.02 25.16 -5.26
CA SER A 64 -8.26 25.76 -5.74
C SER A 64 -9.47 24.98 -5.22
N GLN A 65 -10.26 25.59 -4.34
CA GLN A 65 -11.54 25.03 -3.91
C GLN A 65 -12.52 24.88 -5.09
N THR A 66 -12.46 25.79 -6.07
CA THR A 66 -13.25 25.71 -7.30
C THR A 66 -12.42 25.03 -8.39
N TRP A 67 -12.27 23.72 -8.27
CA TRP A 67 -11.50 22.94 -9.25
C TRP A 67 -12.30 22.71 -10.54
N LYS A 68 -11.65 22.93 -11.68
CA LYS A 68 -12.17 22.58 -13.01
C LYS A 68 -11.14 21.78 -13.77
N LYS A 69 -11.59 20.72 -14.45
CA LYS A 69 -10.73 19.95 -15.34
C LYS A 69 -10.24 20.84 -16.48
N GLN A 70 -8.97 20.72 -16.82
CA GLN A 70 -8.36 21.34 -17.99
C GLN A 70 -7.97 20.22 -18.94
N GLU A 71 -8.81 19.96 -19.94
CA GLU A 71 -8.65 18.80 -20.83
C GLU A 71 -7.32 18.84 -21.58
N ASP A 72 -6.91 20.00 -22.09
CA ASP A 72 -5.61 20.15 -22.78
C ASP A 72 -4.43 19.87 -21.85
N SER A 73 -4.44 20.41 -20.63
CA SER A 73 -3.41 20.15 -19.62
C SER A 73 -3.32 18.66 -19.30
N TYR A 74 -4.47 18.01 -19.12
CA TYR A 74 -4.56 16.58 -18.84
C TYR A 74 -4.02 15.74 -20.01
N GLN A 75 -4.46 16.00 -21.25
CA GLN A 75 -4.01 15.27 -22.44
C GLN A 75 -2.51 15.46 -22.69
N ASN A 76 -2.01 16.69 -22.51
CA ASN A 76 -0.58 16.98 -22.61
C ASN A 76 0.24 16.21 -21.57
N PHE A 77 -0.20 16.21 -20.31
CA PHE A 77 0.48 15.46 -19.24
C PHE A 77 0.43 13.95 -19.50
N ARG A 78 -0.75 13.41 -19.85
CA ARG A 78 -0.94 11.98 -20.15
C ARG A 78 -0.07 11.55 -21.32
N SER A 79 -0.05 12.32 -22.40
CA SER A 79 0.79 12.05 -23.58
C SER A 79 2.28 12.05 -23.21
N LEU A 80 2.73 13.04 -22.42
CA LEU A 80 4.11 13.11 -21.97
C LEU A 80 4.50 11.91 -21.10
N LEU A 81 3.65 11.54 -20.14
CA LEU A 81 3.86 10.41 -19.24
C LEU A 81 3.87 9.09 -20.02
N ASN A 82 2.88 8.87 -20.88
CA ASN A 82 2.74 7.68 -21.70
C ASN A 82 3.92 7.48 -22.65
N ARG A 83 4.38 8.55 -23.31
CA ARG A 83 5.56 8.51 -24.19
C ARG A 83 6.82 8.01 -23.47
N LYS A 84 6.97 8.33 -22.19
CA LYS A 84 8.13 7.96 -21.37
C LYS A 84 7.97 6.59 -20.70
N CYS A 85 6.77 6.23 -20.26
CA CYS A 85 6.55 5.09 -19.37
C CYS A 85 5.83 3.92 -20.04
N LYS A 86 4.94 4.18 -21.00
CA LYS A 86 4.17 3.20 -21.77
C LYS A 86 3.40 2.22 -20.87
N CYS A 87 2.55 2.72 -19.96
CA CYS A 87 1.84 1.91 -18.97
C CYS A 87 1.14 0.68 -19.55
N PHE A 88 0.39 0.84 -20.65
CA PHE A 88 -0.36 -0.26 -21.26
C PHE A 88 0.52 -1.49 -21.58
N ASP A 89 1.73 -1.26 -22.09
CA ASP A 89 2.64 -2.35 -22.45
C ASP A 89 3.56 -2.76 -21.30
N LYS A 90 3.85 -1.83 -20.38
CA LYS A 90 5.01 -1.94 -19.49
C LYS A 90 4.67 -1.84 -18.02
N ALA A 91 3.52 -1.37 -17.55
CA ALA A 91 3.29 -1.22 -16.11
C ALA A 91 3.33 -2.54 -15.35
N ILE A 92 2.74 -3.58 -15.95
CA ILE A 92 2.60 -4.92 -15.36
C ILE A 92 3.42 -5.92 -16.15
N ILE A 93 4.07 -6.86 -15.46
CA ILE A 93 4.71 -8.00 -16.10
C ILE A 93 3.65 -8.95 -16.63
N THR A 94 3.81 -9.36 -17.89
CA THR A 94 2.97 -10.36 -18.54
C THR A 94 3.86 -11.36 -19.26
N GLN A 95 3.31 -12.54 -19.56
CA GLN A 95 4.00 -13.51 -20.40
C GLN A 95 4.38 -12.94 -21.79
N LYS A 96 3.56 -12.03 -22.32
CA LYS A 96 3.81 -11.34 -23.60
C LYS A 96 4.99 -10.38 -23.55
N ASN A 97 5.11 -9.55 -22.51
CA ASN A 97 6.15 -8.52 -22.44
C ASN A 97 7.44 -8.96 -21.73
N THR A 98 7.41 -10.12 -21.08
CA THR A 98 8.51 -10.72 -20.32
C THR A 98 8.56 -12.23 -20.62
N PRO A 99 9.00 -12.62 -21.83
CA PRO A 99 9.00 -14.02 -22.26
C PRO A 99 9.99 -14.88 -21.46
N LEU A 100 9.80 -16.20 -21.49
CA LEU A 100 10.71 -17.18 -20.91
C LEU A 100 12.16 -16.94 -21.39
N GLY A 101 13.13 -17.05 -20.48
CA GLY A 101 14.54 -16.81 -20.75
C GLY A 101 14.96 -15.34 -20.75
N SER A 102 14.00 -14.39 -20.72
CA SER A 102 14.32 -12.96 -20.66
C SER A 102 15.00 -12.56 -19.35
N LYS A 103 15.74 -11.45 -19.39
CA LYS A 103 16.50 -10.92 -18.25
C LYS A 103 15.78 -9.73 -17.62
N LEU A 104 15.30 -9.91 -16.39
CA LEU A 104 14.78 -8.83 -15.56
C LEU A 104 15.91 -8.15 -14.80
N VAL A 105 15.99 -6.83 -14.89
CA VAL A 105 16.91 -6.00 -14.10
C VAL A 105 16.09 -5.29 -13.03
N TYR A 106 16.48 -5.41 -11.77
CA TYR A 106 15.71 -4.87 -10.65
C TYR A 106 15.78 -3.34 -10.64
N ASP A 107 14.70 -2.65 -10.28
CA ASP A 107 14.66 -1.18 -10.32
C ASP A 107 15.32 -0.52 -9.10
N GLY A 108 15.22 -1.15 -7.92
CA GLY A 108 15.87 -0.71 -6.69
C GLY A 108 17.30 -1.22 -6.51
N GLU A 109 17.65 -2.36 -7.12
CA GLU A 109 18.99 -2.97 -7.12
C GLU A 109 19.51 -3.13 -8.54
N ARG A 110 19.99 -2.05 -9.17
CA ARG A 110 20.28 -2.02 -10.62
C ARG A 110 21.32 -3.04 -11.13
N LYS A 111 22.19 -3.55 -10.24
CA LYS A 111 23.18 -4.59 -10.56
C LYS A 111 22.60 -6.01 -10.48
N ARG A 112 21.47 -6.18 -9.77
CA ARG A 112 20.81 -7.48 -9.62
C ARG A 112 19.95 -7.75 -10.85
N THR A 113 20.06 -8.98 -11.33
CA THR A 113 19.28 -9.46 -12.46
C THR A 113 18.71 -10.84 -12.17
N LEU A 114 17.58 -11.17 -12.80
CA LEU A 114 16.95 -12.48 -12.74
C LEU A 114 16.68 -12.94 -14.16
N GLN A 115 17.07 -14.15 -14.50
CA GLN A 115 16.67 -14.80 -15.73
C GLN A 115 15.34 -15.50 -15.50
N VAL A 116 14.35 -15.20 -16.33
CA VAL A 116 12.99 -15.74 -16.19
C VAL A 116 13.01 -17.22 -16.56
N ASN A 117 12.81 -18.08 -15.57
CA ASN A 117 12.65 -19.51 -15.73
C ASN A 117 11.14 -19.88 -15.85
N GLN A 118 10.85 -21.17 -16.06
CA GLN A 118 9.48 -21.63 -16.28
C GLN A 118 8.57 -21.37 -15.06
N GLU A 119 9.08 -21.61 -13.86
CA GLU A 119 8.34 -21.42 -12.60
C GLU A 119 7.88 -19.96 -12.46
N ILE A 120 8.80 -19.00 -12.61
CA ILE A 120 8.49 -17.58 -12.52
C ILE A 120 7.59 -17.15 -13.67
N PHE A 121 7.84 -17.61 -14.90
CA PHE A 121 7.03 -17.29 -16.07
C PHE A 121 5.56 -17.69 -15.89
N ASN A 122 5.31 -18.84 -15.27
CA ASN A 122 3.96 -19.34 -15.01
C ASN A 122 3.17 -18.46 -14.02
N THR A 123 3.86 -17.69 -13.17
CA THR A 123 3.19 -16.73 -12.25
C THR A 123 2.73 -15.45 -12.94
N PHE A 124 3.13 -15.21 -14.19
CA PHE A 124 2.79 -13.99 -14.91
C PHE A 124 1.43 -14.13 -15.61
N PRO A 125 0.58 -13.09 -15.60
CA PRO A 125 -0.65 -13.09 -16.39
C PRO A 125 -0.33 -13.21 -17.88
N LYS A 126 -1.19 -13.92 -18.62
CA LYS A 126 -1.02 -14.15 -20.07
C LYS A 126 -1.03 -12.84 -20.87
N GLY A 127 -1.92 -11.91 -20.49
CA GLY A 127 -2.11 -10.63 -21.14
C GLY A 127 -2.13 -9.47 -20.15
N TYR A 128 -2.30 -8.26 -20.67
CA TYR A 128 -2.45 -7.06 -19.83
C TYR A 128 -3.75 -7.19 -19.01
N PRO A 129 -3.71 -6.98 -17.69
CA PRO A 129 -4.85 -7.26 -16.82
C PRO A 129 -5.89 -6.13 -16.80
N PHE A 130 -5.60 -4.98 -17.40
CA PHE A 130 -6.59 -3.90 -17.53
C PHE A 130 -7.23 -3.91 -18.92
N SER A 131 -8.42 -3.32 -19.02
CA SER A 131 -9.10 -3.11 -20.30
C SER A 131 -8.24 -2.29 -21.27
N ASN A 132 -8.33 -2.60 -22.56
CA ASN A 132 -7.75 -1.77 -23.62
C ASN A 132 -8.50 -0.43 -23.80
N LYS A 133 -9.64 -0.26 -23.12
CA LYS A 133 -10.40 0.98 -23.10
C LYS A 133 -9.90 1.88 -21.98
N THR A 134 -9.81 3.17 -22.27
CA THR A 134 -9.63 4.17 -21.22
C THR A 134 -10.86 4.16 -20.30
N LEU A 135 -10.61 4.14 -18.99
CA LEU A 135 -11.64 4.21 -17.96
C LEU A 135 -12.09 5.66 -17.77
N HIS A 136 -13.37 5.91 -17.50
CA HIS A 136 -13.87 7.27 -17.35
C HIS A 136 -13.38 7.91 -16.04
N THR A 137 -13.56 7.24 -14.89
CA THR A 137 -13.19 7.81 -13.58
C THR A 137 -12.42 6.82 -12.71
N CYS A 138 -11.27 7.27 -12.21
CA CYS A 138 -10.48 6.54 -11.23
C CYS A 138 -10.35 7.30 -9.91
N ALA A 139 -10.58 6.59 -8.81
CA ALA A 139 -10.22 7.04 -7.47
C ALA A 139 -8.92 6.36 -7.04
N VAL A 140 -7.93 7.16 -6.67
CA VAL A 140 -6.69 6.68 -6.05
C VAL A 140 -6.73 7.06 -4.58
N VAL A 141 -6.73 6.06 -3.71
CA VAL A 141 -6.88 6.20 -2.26
C VAL A 141 -5.54 5.94 -1.61
N GLY A 142 -4.89 7.02 -1.18
CA GLY A 142 -3.77 7.00 -0.26
C GLY A 142 -4.24 6.68 1.16
N ASN A 143 -3.29 6.60 2.10
CA ASN A 143 -3.59 6.15 3.47
C ASN A 143 -3.60 7.29 4.49
N GLY A 144 -3.43 8.55 4.08
CA GLY A 144 -3.25 9.68 4.99
C GLY A 144 -4.38 9.85 6.01
N GLY A 145 -4.03 10.25 7.23
CA GLY A 145 -4.97 10.46 8.33
C GLY A 145 -6.09 11.46 8.06
N ILE A 146 -5.94 12.31 7.05
CA ILE A 146 -6.98 13.23 6.58
C ILE A 146 -8.27 12.53 6.15
N LEU A 147 -8.22 11.23 5.84
CA LEU A 147 -9.42 10.45 5.56
C LEU A 147 -10.21 10.06 6.81
N ALA A 148 -9.64 10.15 8.00
CA ALA A 148 -10.41 9.93 9.22
C ALA A 148 -11.54 10.96 9.30
N ASN A 149 -12.78 10.48 9.45
CA ASN A 149 -14.00 11.32 9.52
C ASN A 149 -14.41 12.08 8.25
N SER A 150 -13.76 11.88 7.10
CA SER A 150 -14.03 12.65 5.86
C SER A 150 -15.36 12.36 5.17
N SER A 151 -15.98 11.23 5.53
CA SER A 151 -17.21 10.70 4.90
C SER A 151 -17.11 10.52 3.38
N CYS A 152 -15.90 10.34 2.83
CA CYS A 152 -15.66 10.19 1.40
C CYS A 152 -15.98 8.82 0.81
N GLY A 153 -16.44 7.85 1.59
CA GLY A 153 -16.57 6.46 1.15
C GLY A 153 -17.49 6.28 -0.06
N LYS A 154 -18.68 6.90 -0.05
CA LYS A 154 -19.62 6.83 -1.19
C LYS A 154 -19.03 7.49 -2.46
N MET A 155 -18.34 8.61 -2.30
CA MET A 155 -17.73 9.31 -3.44
C MET A 155 -16.59 8.50 -4.06
N ILE A 156 -15.75 7.88 -3.22
CA ILE A 156 -14.70 6.94 -3.67
C ILE A 156 -15.34 5.76 -4.41
N ASP A 157 -16.37 5.15 -3.82
CA ASP A 157 -17.05 3.98 -4.38
C ASP A 157 -17.88 4.31 -5.63
N SER A 158 -18.12 5.60 -5.95
CA SER A 158 -18.76 6.01 -7.20
C SER A 158 -17.85 5.91 -8.43
N ALA A 159 -16.52 5.83 -8.25
CA ALA A 159 -15.58 5.72 -9.35
C ALA A 159 -15.74 4.39 -10.11
N GLU A 160 -15.43 4.41 -11.41
CA GLU A 160 -15.41 3.21 -12.25
C GLU A 160 -14.28 2.28 -11.80
N PHE A 161 -13.13 2.82 -11.41
CA PHE A 161 -11.98 2.05 -10.95
C PHE A 161 -11.39 2.63 -9.68
N VAL A 162 -11.04 1.79 -8.71
CA VAL A 162 -10.53 2.22 -7.39
C VAL A 162 -9.19 1.55 -7.11
N ILE A 163 -8.18 2.38 -6.88
CA ILE A 163 -6.80 1.95 -6.59
C ILE A 163 -6.44 2.29 -5.15
N ARG A 164 -6.03 1.29 -4.38
CA ARG A 164 -5.67 1.43 -2.97
C ARG A 164 -4.21 1.12 -2.72
N CYS A 165 -3.62 1.78 -1.73
CA CYS A 165 -2.21 1.61 -1.41
C CYS A 165 -2.01 0.69 -0.20
N ASN A 166 -1.16 -0.34 -0.34
CA ASN A 166 -0.52 -1.01 0.78
C ASN A 166 -1.48 -1.76 1.73
N LEU A 167 -2.47 -2.47 1.17
CA LEU A 167 -3.44 -3.29 1.93
C LEU A 167 -4.04 -2.59 3.16
N PRO A 168 -4.67 -1.41 3.00
CA PRO A 168 -5.18 -0.66 4.13
C PRO A 168 -6.54 -1.23 4.58
N PRO A 169 -6.86 -1.24 5.89
CA PRO A 169 -8.13 -1.77 6.38
C PRO A 169 -9.33 -0.99 5.83
N LEU A 170 -10.37 -1.70 5.38
CA LEU A 170 -11.59 -1.09 4.81
C LEU A 170 -12.83 -1.23 5.72
N SER A 171 -12.79 -2.13 6.69
CA SER A 171 -13.90 -2.44 7.60
C SER A 171 -13.71 -1.78 8.97
N ASN A 172 -14.61 -2.05 9.91
CA ASN A 172 -14.57 -1.56 11.30
C ASN A 172 -14.79 -0.05 11.41
N GLY A 173 -15.68 0.50 10.58
CA GLY A 173 -16.07 1.91 10.59
C GLY A 173 -15.29 2.78 9.60
N TYR A 174 -14.23 2.25 8.97
CA TYR A 174 -13.51 2.98 7.93
C TYR A 174 -14.31 3.10 6.63
N GLU A 175 -15.23 2.16 6.34
CA GLU A 175 -15.99 2.09 5.09
C GLU A 175 -16.74 3.40 4.77
N LYS A 176 -17.23 4.11 5.80
CA LYS A 176 -17.90 5.41 5.64
C LYS A 176 -16.98 6.46 5.01
N HIS A 177 -15.68 6.38 5.29
CA HIS A 177 -14.72 7.41 4.94
C HIS A 177 -13.85 7.03 3.74
N VAL A 178 -13.56 5.75 3.57
CA VAL A 178 -12.65 5.26 2.51
C VAL A 178 -13.33 4.35 1.49
N GLY A 179 -14.58 3.95 1.72
CA GLY A 179 -15.33 3.05 0.84
C GLY A 179 -14.79 1.62 0.86
N ILE A 180 -15.49 0.71 0.18
CA ILE A 180 -15.12 -0.72 0.10
C ILE A 180 -14.75 -1.16 -1.32
N LYS A 181 -15.19 -0.43 -2.35
CA LYS A 181 -14.91 -0.78 -3.75
C LYS A 181 -13.40 -0.78 -3.97
N THR A 182 -12.89 -1.85 -4.53
CA THR A 182 -11.47 -2.00 -4.85
C THR A 182 -11.38 -2.74 -6.17
N HIS A 183 -10.49 -2.30 -7.04
CA HIS A 183 -10.15 -3.02 -8.27
C HIS A 183 -8.66 -3.38 -8.30
N LEU A 184 -7.84 -2.50 -7.71
CA LEU A 184 -6.40 -2.69 -7.60
C LEU A 184 -5.96 -2.27 -6.20
N VAL A 185 -5.23 -3.16 -5.51
CA VAL A 185 -4.58 -2.82 -4.24
C VAL A 185 -3.12 -3.22 -4.30
N THR A 186 -2.23 -2.36 -3.81
CA THR A 186 -0.80 -2.69 -3.76
C THR A 186 -0.43 -3.32 -2.44
N ALA A 187 0.67 -4.09 -2.43
CA ALA A 187 1.30 -4.55 -1.19
C ALA A 187 2.82 -4.38 -1.29
N ASN A 188 3.39 -3.46 -0.52
CA ASN A 188 4.83 -3.42 -0.34
C ASN A 188 5.30 -4.68 0.41
N PRO A 189 6.38 -5.36 -0.02
CA PRO A 189 6.93 -6.52 0.68
C PRO A 189 7.24 -6.28 2.17
N SER A 190 7.52 -5.05 2.60
CA SER A 190 7.66 -4.76 4.04
C SER A 190 6.41 -5.08 4.85
N ILE A 191 5.21 -4.87 4.30
CA ILE A 191 3.93 -5.17 4.97
C ILE A 191 3.79 -6.68 5.14
N LEU A 192 4.14 -7.44 4.10
CA LEU A 192 4.12 -8.89 4.12
C LEU A 192 5.10 -9.45 5.15
N MET A 193 6.30 -8.85 5.22
CA MET A 193 7.32 -9.22 6.21
C MET A 193 6.86 -8.92 7.64
N GLU A 194 6.41 -7.68 7.90
CA GLU A 194 6.11 -7.19 9.25
C GLU A 194 4.78 -7.73 9.80
N LYS A 195 3.71 -7.76 9.00
CA LYS A 195 2.36 -8.15 9.46
C LYS A 195 2.09 -9.65 9.33
N TYR A 196 2.74 -10.31 8.38
CA TYR A 196 2.42 -11.70 8.01
C TYR A 196 3.64 -12.62 8.04
N ALA A 197 4.71 -12.24 8.74
CA ALA A 197 5.96 -13.02 8.87
C ALA A 197 6.50 -13.52 7.52
N ALA A 198 6.40 -12.66 6.50
CA ALA A 198 6.78 -12.93 5.12
C ALA A 198 6.10 -14.16 4.49
N LEU A 199 4.96 -14.61 5.03
CA LEU A 199 4.24 -15.83 4.65
C LEU A 199 5.06 -17.13 4.81
N MET A 200 6.04 -17.12 5.72
CA MET A 200 6.83 -18.32 6.05
C MET A 200 6.10 -19.27 7.01
N ALA A 201 5.12 -18.77 7.76
CA ALA A 201 4.38 -19.52 8.76
C ALA A 201 2.87 -19.51 8.43
N ARG A 202 2.02 -19.12 9.38
CA ARG A 202 0.55 -19.12 9.21
C ARG A 202 0.12 -18.12 8.14
N ARG A 203 -0.40 -18.64 7.01
CA ARG A 203 -0.85 -17.86 5.85
C ARG A 203 -2.32 -17.40 5.92
N ARG A 204 -3.16 -18.13 6.68
CA ARG A 204 -4.60 -17.88 6.78
C ARG A 204 -4.98 -16.42 7.13
N PRO A 205 -4.35 -15.73 8.11
CA PRO A 205 -4.68 -14.34 8.42
C PRO A 205 -4.46 -13.37 7.26
N PHE A 206 -3.48 -13.63 6.40
CA PHE A 206 -3.25 -12.83 5.20
C PHE A 206 -4.42 -12.98 4.22
N VAL A 207 -4.82 -14.22 3.91
CA VAL A 207 -5.92 -14.50 2.98
C VAL A 207 -7.26 -13.99 3.54
N GLU A 208 -7.51 -14.14 4.84
CA GLU A 208 -8.71 -13.61 5.49
C GLU A 208 -8.78 -12.08 5.41
N ASN A 209 -7.65 -11.39 5.59
CA ASN A 209 -7.60 -9.93 5.43
C ASN A 209 -7.90 -9.51 3.96
N LEU A 210 -7.48 -10.32 2.99
CA LEU A 210 -7.71 -10.02 1.57
C LEU A 210 -9.18 -10.13 1.14
N ARG A 211 -10.04 -10.83 1.89
CA ARG A 211 -11.48 -10.95 1.58
C ARG A 211 -12.17 -9.59 1.46
N SER A 212 -11.69 -8.59 2.20
CA SER A 212 -12.22 -7.21 2.13
C SER A 212 -12.04 -6.54 0.76
N TYR A 213 -11.17 -7.07 -0.11
CA TYR A 213 -10.95 -6.57 -1.47
C TYR A 213 -11.67 -7.39 -2.55
N GLY A 214 -12.50 -8.39 -2.18
CA GLY A 214 -13.26 -9.18 -3.16
C GLY A 214 -12.36 -9.93 -4.15
N ASP A 215 -12.60 -9.70 -5.44
CA ASP A 215 -11.87 -10.26 -6.59
C ASP A 215 -10.85 -9.28 -7.21
N SER A 216 -10.42 -8.29 -6.44
CA SER A 216 -9.43 -7.29 -6.85
C SER A 216 -8.10 -7.88 -7.31
N MET A 217 -7.34 -7.08 -8.06
CA MET A 217 -5.93 -7.34 -8.34
C MET A 217 -5.04 -6.92 -7.17
N LEU A 218 -4.07 -7.77 -6.82
CA LEU A 218 -3.02 -7.50 -5.83
C LEU A 218 -1.68 -7.22 -6.53
N LEU A 219 -1.27 -5.95 -6.53
CA LEU A 219 -0.10 -5.47 -7.25
C LEU A 219 1.16 -5.39 -6.36
N LEU A 220 2.17 -6.17 -6.73
CA LEU A 220 3.39 -6.40 -5.94
C LEU A 220 4.65 -5.92 -6.69
N PRO A 221 5.58 -5.19 -6.04
CA PRO A 221 6.87 -4.83 -6.61
C PRO A 221 7.89 -5.98 -6.42
N ALA A 222 7.59 -7.15 -6.98
CA ALA A 222 8.38 -8.38 -6.81
C ALA A 222 9.84 -8.20 -7.23
N PHE A 223 10.08 -7.43 -8.30
CA PHE A 223 11.40 -7.26 -8.89
C PHE A 223 12.04 -5.89 -8.58
N SER A 224 11.67 -5.26 -7.45
CA SER A 224 12.35 -4.02 -7.02
C SER A 224 13.63 -4.26 -6.22
N TYR A 225 13.63 -5.23 -5.31
CA TYR A 225 14.79 -5.65 -4.51
C TYR A 225 14.87 -7.17 -4.48
N GLY A 226 16.07 -7.75 -4.39
CA GLY A 226 16.22 -9.22 -4.45
C GLY A 226 15.39 -9.98 -3.41
N ARG A 227 15.23 -9.37 -2.22
CA ARG A 227 14.41 -9.92 -1.13
C ARG A 227 12.90 -9.91 -1.40
N ASN A 228 12.42 -9.11 -2.36
CA ASN A 228 11.00 -8.95 -2.65
C ASN A 228 10.44 -10.14 -3.44
N THR A 229 11.23 -10.71 -4.34
CA THR A 229 10.84 -11.82 -5.22
C THR A 229 10.32 -13.02 -4.44
N PRO A 230 11.07 -13.63 -3.49
CA PRO A 230 10.59 -14.80 -2.78
C PRO A 230 9.33 -14.54 -1.95
N VAL A 231 9.18 -13.34 -1.36
CA VAL A 231 7.97 -12.97 -0.61
C VAL A 231 6.77 -12.82 -1.53
N SER A 232 6.96 -12.23 -2.70
CA SER A 232 5.89 -11.99 -3.68
C SER A 232 5.44 -13.30 -4.36
N LEU A 233 6.36 -14.23 -4.61
CA LEU A 233 6.03 -15.57 -5.07
C LEU A 233 5.25 -16.36 -4.01
N ARG A 234 5.63 -16.24 -2.72
CA ARG A 234 4.82 -16.83 -1.64
C ARG A 234 3.42 -16.24 -1.55
N VAL A 235 3.22 -14.96 -1.89
CA VAL A 235 1.86 -14.41 -2.03
C VAL A 235 1.12 -15.15 -3.14
N PHE A 236 1.69 -15.25 -4.34
CA PHE A 236 1.09 -15.97 -5.46
C PHE A 236 0.66 -17.40 -5.06
N TYR A 237 1.59 -18.20 -4.54
CA TYR A 237 1.31 -19.57 -4.12
C TYR A 237 0.28 -19.64 -2.98
N THR A 238 0.30 -18.68 -2.05
CA THR A 238 -0.70 -18.62 -0.97
C THR A 238 -2.11 -18.36 -1.52
N LEU A 239 -2.24 -17.52 -2.55
CA LEU A 239 -3.55 -17.27 -3.16
C LEU A 239 -4.05 -18.50 -3.92
N GLU A 240 -3.15 -19.21 -4.60
CA GLU A 240 -3.45 -20.47 -5.28
C GLU A 240 -3.86 -21.57 -4.28
N ASP A 241 -3.05 -21.81 -3.24
CA ASP A 241 -3.30 -22.81 -2.19
C ASP A 241 -4.67 -22.64 -1.48
N PHE A 242 -5.14 -21.40 -1.37
CA PHE A 242 -6.39 -21.04 -0.71
C PHE A 242 -7.54 -20.75 -1.67
N GLU A 243 -7.35 -20.98 -2.97
CA GLU A 243 -8.35 -20.71 -4.02
C GLU A 243 -8.94 -19.29 -3.92
N SER A 244 -8.07 -18.31 -3.65
CA SER A 244 -8.49 -16.93 -3.49
C SER A 244 -8.91 -16.32 -4.84
N PRO A 245 -10.00 -15.54 -4.91
CA PRO A 245 -10.39 -14.83 -6.13
C PRO A 245 -9.46 -13.66 -6.48
N ILE A 246 -8.56 -13.26 -5.56
CA ILE A 246 -7.62 -12.17 -5.78
C ILE A 246 -6.58 -12.56 -6.82
N GLN A 247 -6.41 -11.71 -7.84
CA GLN A 247 -5.39 -11.92 -8.85
C GLN A 247 -4.08 -11.21 -8.48
N SER A 248 -3.03 -11.95 -8.11
CA SER A 248 -1.71 -11.34 -7.93
C SER A 248 -1.04 -10.98 -9.25
N ILE A 249 -0.52 -9.76 -9.34
CA ILE A 249 0.22 -9.25 -10.50
C ILE A 249 1.47 -8.49 -10.05
N PHE A 250 2.46 -8.38 -10.93
CA PHE A 250 3.76 -7.78 -10.60
C PHE A 250 4.04 -6.51 -11.40
N PHE A 251 4.54 -5.47 -10.72
CA PHE A 251 5.09 -4.30 -11.42
C PHE A 251 6.26 -4.73 -12.31
N ASN A 252 6.32 -4.18 -13.51
CA ASN A 252 7.52 -4.28 -14.32
C ASN A 252 8.60 -3.31 -13.80
N PRO A 253 9.81 -3.80 -13.47
CA PRO A 253 10.86 -2.93 -12.96
C PRO A 253 11.31 -1.89 -14.01
N ALA A 254 11.15 -2.15 -15.31
CA ALA A 254 11.45 -1.16 -16.34
C ALA A 254 10.50 0.05 -16.27
N TYR A 255 9.21 -0.18 -16.02
CA TYR A 255 8.23 0.88 -15.84
C TYR A 255 8.54 1.72 -14.60
N LEU A 256 8.84 1.07 -13.46
CA LEU A 256 9.21 1.78 -12.23
C LEU A 256 10.48 2.63 -12.40
N ARG A 257 11.46 2.14 -13.17
CA ARG A 257 12.64 2.95 -13.55
C ARG A 257 12.25 4.17 -14.40
N ASN A 258 11.40 3.98 -15.41
CA ASN A 258 10.97 5.06 -16.29
C ASN A 258 10.19 6.14 -15.52
N LEU A 259 9.30 5.73 -14.62
CA LEU A 259 8.62 6.65 -13.70
C LEU A 259 9.63 7.43 -12.84
N ALA A 260 10.62 6.74 -12.27
CA ALA A 260 11.64 7.41 -11.46
C ALA A 260 12.48 8.41 -12.28
N PHE A 261 12.70 8.17 -13.58
CA PHE A 261 13.33 9.17 -14.45
C PHE A 261 12.39 10.32 -14.80
N PHE A 262 11.13 10.02 -15.11
CA PHE A 262 10.11 11.01 -15.42
C PHE A 262 9.95 12.01 -14.26
N TRP A 263 9.70 11.53 -13.05
CA TRP A 263 9.49 12.41 -11.90
C TRP A 263 10.77 13.16 -11.49
N ARG A 264 11.95 12.58 -11.68
CA ARG A 264 13.22 13.33 -11.52
C ARG A 264 13.33 14.50 -12.51
N SER A 265 12.88 14.32 -13.76
CA SER A 265 12.84 15.42 -14.73
C SER A 265 11.80 16.49 -14.39
N GLN A 266 10.81 16.16 -13.54
CA GLN A 266 9.86 17.12 -12.95
C GLN A 266 10.39 17.75 -11.65
N GLY A 267 11.66 17.52 -11.29
CA GLY A 267 12.30 18.12 -10.12
C GLY A 267 12.23 17.29 -8.82
N LEU A 268 11.63 16.09 -8.83
CA LEU A 268 11.56 15.25 -7.64
C LEU A 268 12.94 14.67 -7.29
N LYS A 269 13.48 15.04 -6.12
CA LYS A 269 14.80 14.60 -5.63
C LYS A 269 14.75 13.43 -4.64
N ALA A 270 13.70 12.60 -4.71
CA ALA A 270 13.57 11.43 -3.85
C ALA A 270 14.46 10.25 -4.32
N VAL A 271 14.92 9.44 -3.36
CA VAL A 271 15.63 8.18 -3.64
C VAL A 271 14.67 7.19 -4.32
N ARG A 272 13.46 7.07 -3.80
CA ARG A 272 12.38 6.22 -4.30
C ARG A 272 11.07 6.99 -4.32
N LEU A 273 10.29 6.76 -5.38
CA LEU A 273 8.90 7.19 -5.44
C LEU A 273 8.07 6.46 -4.38
N SER A 274 7.11 7.15 -3.76
CA SER A 274 6.10 6.50 -2.94
C SER A 274 5.19 5.60 -3.77
N THR A 275 4.52 4.65 -3.11
CA THR A 275 3.47 3.86 -3.75
C THR A 275 2.37 4.76 -4.33
N GLY A 276 2.01 5.84 -3.62
CA GLY A 276 0.96 6.77 -4.04
C GLY A 276 1.25 7.40 -5.39
N ILE A 277 2.41 8.02 -5.57
CA ILE A 277 2.75 8.67 -6.86
C ILE A 277 2.90 7.65 -8.00
N ILE A 278 3.35 6.43 -7.72
CA ILE A 278 3.42 5.34 -8.70
C ILE A 278 2.02 4.98 -9.20
N VAL A 279 1.06 4.74 -8.30
CA VAL A 279 -0.29 4.35 -8.71
C VAL A 279 -1.10 5.52 -9.28
N THR A 280 -0.81 6.75 -8.86
CA THR A 280 -1.36 7.97 -9.48
C THR A 280 -0.88 8.09 -10.93
N SER A 281 0.41 7.81 -11.19
CA SER A 281 0.96 7.82 -12.55
C SER A 281 0.29 6.75 -13.42
N LEU A 282 0.08 5.55 -12.88
CA LEU A 282 -0.67 4.48 -13.54
C LEU A 282 -2.11 4.94 -13.87
N ALA A 283 -2.82 5.53 -12.90
CA ALA A 283 -4.18 6.04 -13.11
C ALA A 283 -4.26 7.11 -14.20
N LEU A 284 -3.31 8.04 -14.23
CA LEU A 284 -3.25 9.10 -15.26
C LEU A 284 -3.02 8.55 -16.67
N GLU A 285 -2.42 7.36 -16.81
CA GLU A 285 -2.24 6.72 -18.12
C GLU A 285 -3.44 5.89 -18.58
N ILE A 286 -4.33 5.46 -17.67
CA ILE A 286 -5.45 4.55 -17.99
C ILE A 286 -6.85 5.16 -17.79
N CYS A 287 -6.97 6.33 -17.14
CA CYS A 287 -8.26 6.94 -16.80
C CYS A 287 -8.37 8.39 -17.28
N GLU A 288 -9.55 8.81 -17.77
CA GLU A 288 -9.86 10.18 -18.20
C GLU A 288 -9.92 11.18 -17.05
N ASN A 289 -10.46 10.75 -15.90
CA ASN A 289 -10.63 11.59 -14.72
C ASN A 289 -9.99 10.89 -13.52
N VAL A 290 -9.01 11.54 -12.88
CA VAL A 290 -8.28 10.98 -11.73
C VAL A 290 -8.55 11.80 -10.48
N HIS A 291 -9.08 11.15 -9.45
CA HIS A 291 -9.42 11.74 -8.16
C HIS A 291 -8.51 11.13 -7.08
N LEU A 292 -7.84 11.97 -6.31
CA LEU A 292 -6.93 11.57 -5.23
C LEU A 292 -7.55 11.83 -3.87
N TYR A 293 -7.52 10.83 -3.00
CA TYR A 293 -8.02 10.87 -1.62
C TYR A 293 -6.92 10.43 -0.67
N GLY A 294 -6.76 11.09 0.48
CA GLY A 294 -5.77 10.69 1.50
C GLY A 294 -4.31 11.01 1.15
N PHE A 295 -4.09 11.93 0.21
CA PHE A 295 -2.77 12.45 -0.13
C PHE A 295 -2.50 13.73 0.67
N TRP A 296 -2.13 13.56 1.93
CA TRP A 296 -1.82 14.66 2.84
C TRP A 296 -0.63 14.26 3.73
N PRO A 297 0.55 14.87 3.56
CA PRO A 297 1.77 14.47 4.26
C PRO A 297 1.97 15.20 5.60
N PHE A 298 1.00 16.00 6.05
CA PHE A 298 1.13 16.83 7.24
C PHE A 298 0.32 16.26 8.41
N GLY A 299 0.81 16.48 9.63
CA GLY A 299 0.18 16.00 10.86
C GLY A 299 -0.96 16.87 11.39
N VAL A 300 -1.42 17.86 10.62
CA VAL A 300 -2.49 18.79 11.01
C VAL A 300 -3.50 18.90 9.87
N HIS A 301 -4.78 18.87 10.20
CA HIS A 301 -5.86 18.97 9.23
C HIS A 301 -5.91 20.37 8.58
N PRO A 302 -6.06 20.48 7.25
CA PRO A 302 -5.93 21.75 6.53
C PRO A 302 -6.94 22.82 6.96
N TYR A 303 -8.14 22.44 7.43
CA TYR A 303 -9.22 23.38 7.70
C TYR A 303 -9.63 23.49 9.17
N SER A 304 -9.36 22.48 9.99
CA SER A 304 -9.85 22.42 11.39
C SER A 304 -8.74 22.61 12.41
N SER A 305 -7.47 22.67 11.99
CA SER A 305 -6.29 22.67 12.86
C SER A 305 -6.22 21.48 13.82
N GLN A 306 -7.00 20.42 13.57
CA GLN A 306 -6.97 19.19 14.35
C GLN A 306 -5.71 18.38 14.03
N ASP A 307 -5.07 17.79 15.04
CA ASP A 307 -3.98 16.85 14.84
C ASP A 307 -4.45 15.59 14.10
N LEU A 308 -3.65 15.16 13.13
CA LEU A 308 -3.88 13.97 12.32
C LEU A 308 -2.81 12.92 12.61
N THR A 309 -3.25 11.67 12.65
CA THR A 309 -2.34 10.52 12.57
C THR A 309 -1.73 10.41 11.17
N ASN A 310 -0.61 9.69 11.05
CA ASN A 310 0.02 9.47 9.75
C ASN A 310 -0.90 8.69 8.80
N HIS A 311 -1.60 7.67 9.30
CA HIS A 311 -2.60 6.94 8.53
C HIS A 311 -4.00 7.08 9.14
N TYR A 312 -5.06 6.87 8.35
CA TYR A 312 -6.43 6.91 8.88
C TYR A 312 -6.77 5.75 9.84
N TYR A 313 -5.91 4.74 9.93
CA TYR A 313 -6.10 3.53 10.72
C TYR A 313 -5.02 3.28 11.78
N ASP A 314 -3.91 4.02 11.74
CA ASP A 314 -2.83 3.96 12.75
C ASP A 314 -1.95 5.22 12.68
N ASP A 315 -1.00 5.36 13.61
CA ASP A 315 -0.02 6.45 13.60
C ASP A 315 1.41 6.00 13.24
N ARG A 316 1.56 4.94 12.44
CA ARG A 316 2.88 4.48 11.99
C ARG A 316 3.53 5.51 11.08
N LYS A 317 4.64 6.11 11.54
CA LYS A 317 5.33 7.17 10.80
C LYS A 317 6.03 6.65 9.54
N THR A 318 6.05 7.49 8.51
CA THR A 318 6.77 7.21 7.26
C THR A 318 8.29 7.15 7.48
N LYS A 319 8.98 6.22 6.83
CA LYS A 319 10.45 6.15 6.83
C LYS A 319 11.02 7.28 5.95
N ILE A 320 11.23 8.46 6.54
CA ILE A 320 11.66 9.71 5.87
C ILE A 320 12.90 9.53 4.97
N LYS A 321 13.78 8.56 5.26
CA LYS A 321 15.02 8.31 4.50
C LYS A 321 14.79 7.90 3.03
N PHE A 322 13.61 7.43 2.64
CA PHE A 322 13.37 6.87 1.29
C PHE A 322 12.50 7.75 0.39
N HIS A 323 11.55 8.48 0.97
CA HIS A 323 10.52 9.22 0.26
C HIS A 323 10.50 10.68 0.69
N ALA A 324 10.26 11.57 -0.26
CA ALA A 324 10.04 12.98 -0.01
C ALA A 324 8.54 13.28 -0.12
N MET A 325 7.77 12.85 0.88
CA MET A 325 6.30 12.95 0.85
C MET A 325 5.77 14.38 0.63
N PRO A 326 6.34 15.43 1.26
CA PRO A 326 5.97 16.81 0.96
C PRO A 326 6.27 17.23 -0.48
N ASP A 327 7.42 16.85 -1.04
CA ASP A 327 7.78 17.17 -2.43
C ASP A 327 6.85 16.46 -3.43
N GLU A 328 6.53 15.19 -3.18
CA GLU A 328 5.57 14.44 -3.98
C GLU A 328 4.17 15.07 -3.91
N PHE A 329 3.73 15.47 -2.71
CA PHE A 329 2.47 16.19 -2.53
C PHE A 329 2.44 17.50 -3.31
N ASN A 330 3.50 18.31 -3.26
CA ASN A 330 3.57 19.58 -4.00
C ASN A 330 3.48 19.38 -5.51
N LEU A 331 4.09 18.32 -6.04
CA LEU A 331 3.96 17.98 -7.46
C LEU A 331 2.53 17.60 -7.82
N LEU A 332 1.86 16.79 -7.00
CA LEU A 332 0.46 16.42 -7.20
C LEU A 332 -0.49 17.61 -7.06
N LEU A 333 -0.21 18.52 -6.12
CA LEU A 333 -0.95 19.75 -5.93
C LEU A 333 -0.81 20.70 -7.12
N ASN A 334 0.36 20.76 -7.74
CA ASN A 334 0.55 21.51 -8.98
C ASN A 334 -0.24 20.89 -10.15
N LEU A 335 -0.35 19.56 -10.23
CA LEU A 335 -1.24 18.93 -11.21
C LEU A 335 -2.72 19.22 -10.92
N HIS A 336 -3.08 19.36 -9.64
CA HIS A 336 -4.42 19.79 -9.24
C HIS A 336 -4.72 21.22 -9.69
N SER A 337 -3.82 22.18 -9.43
CA SER A 337 -4.01 23.58 -9.84
C SER A 337 -4.08 23.74 -11.37
N GLN A 338 -3.37 22.88 -12.11
CA GLN A 338 -3.40 22.82 -13.57
C GLN A 338 -4.63 22.10 -14.15
N GLY A 339 -5.53 21.55 -13.32
CA GLY A 339 -6.72 20.84 -13.76
C GLY A 339 -6.46 19.45 -14.36
N VAL A 340 -5.28 18.86 -14.13
CA VAL A 340 -4.88 17.53 -14.64
C VAL A 340 -5.50 16.40 -13.81
N LEU A 341 -5.60 16.57 -12.50
CA LEU A 341 -6.23 15.64 -11.56
C LEU A 341 -6.95 16.42 -10.45
N LYS A 342 -7.87 15.77 -9.74
CA LYS A 342 -8.56 16.40 -8.60
C LYS A 342 -8.06 15.82 -7.28
N MET A 343 -7.53 16.67 -6.39
CA MET A 343 -7.20 16.28 -5.01
C MET A 343 -8.34 16.68 -4.07
N HIS A 344 -8.74 15.75 -3.21
CA HIS A 344 -9.74 15.98 -2.16
C HIS A 344 -9.03 16.11 -0.82
N LEU A 345 -9.05 17.32 -0.25
CA LEU A 345 -8.41 17.67 1.03
C LEU A 345 -9.43 17.98 2.14
N GLY A 346 -10.73 17.87 1.86
CA GLY A 346 -11.79 18.12 2.84
C GLY A 346 -12.81 16.99 2.85
N ASP A 347 -13.85 17.19 3.66
CA ASP A 347 -14.96 16.25 3.79
C ASP A 347 -15.77 16.19 2.49
N CYS A 348 -16.27 15.00 2.14
CA CYS A 348 -17.02 14.79 0.90
C CYS A 348 -18.54 14.91 1.06
N GLU A 349 -19.05 14.78 2.30
CA GLU A 349 -20.43 15.09 2.66
C GLU A 349 -20.38 16.16 3.76
N PRO A 350 -21.16 17.25 3.67
CA PRO A 350 -21.27 18.18 4.78
C PRO A 350 -21.92 17.44 5.96
N ASP A 351 -21.32 17.54 7.16
CA ASP A 351 -21.94 17.07 8.39
C ASP A 351 -23.30 17.77 8.55
N GLU A 352 -24.41 17.08 8.29
CA GLU A 352 -25.77 17.61 8.54
C GLU A 352 -25.93 18.10 9.99
N LYS A 353 -25.08 17.62 10.90
CA LYS A 353 -25.02 18.04 12.31
C LYS A 353 -24.47 19.46 12.54
N ARG A 354 -23.82 20.10 11.55
CA ARG A 354 -23.40 21.51 11.70
C ARG A 354 -24.55 22.51 11.59
N PHE A 355 -25.67 22.13 10.98
CA PHE A 355 -26.83 23.01 10.82
C PHE A 355 -27.83 22.97 11.98
N HIS A 356 -27.63 22.09 12.98
CA HIS A 356 -28.55 21.94 14.12
C HIS A 356 -27.98 22.41 15.47
N ARG A 357 -26.93 23.25 15.46
CA ARG A 357 -26.37 23.87 16.68
C ARG A 357 -26.38 25.41 16.65
N SER A 358 -27.30 25.98 15.88
CA SER A 358 -27.48 27.42 15.81
C SER A 358 -28.97 27.75 15.81
N ASP A 359 -29.62 27.44 16.94
CA ASP A 359 -30.87 28.06 17.37
C ASP A 359 -30.76 28.37 18.86
#